data_AF-R9M277-F1
#
_entry.id   AF-R9M277-F1
#
_cell.length_a   1.000
_cell.length_b   1.000
_cell.length_c   1.000
_cell.angle_alpha   90.00
_cell.angle_beta   90.00
_cell.angle_gamma   90.00
#
_symmetry.space_group_name_H-M   'P 1'
#
loop_
_entity.id
_entity.type
_entity.pdbx_description
1 polymer ?
#
loop_
_entity_poly.entity_id
_entity_poly.type
_entity_poly.pdbx_seq_one_letter_code
_entity_poly.pdbx_strand_id
1 'polypeptide(L)'
;MEASTLLDAHVQAKRIYNLLNEVMDVSRQMAEAMDRNDQVAIQMLVSMREEPIHKLRQARRVLKEQREALEPETARRLTQLLNGEEAETEAEAPLAAQVGANRRLLAQILELDQVLNRKMTREKSVYK
;
A
#
# COMPACT_ATOMS: atom_id res chain seq x y z
N MET A 1 -18.14 9.64 -13.91
CA MET A 1 -17.76 8.22 -13.79
C MET A 1 -18.95 7.43 -13.29
N GLU A 2 -19.11 6.19 -13.73
CA GLU A 2 -20.21 5.33 -13.26
C GLU A 2 -20.01 4.89 -11.80
N ALA A 3 -21.12 4.67 -11.08
CA ALA A 3 -21.09 4.21 -9.69
C ALA A 3 -20.47 2.82 -9.55
N SER A 4 -20.65 1.95 -10.55
CA SER A 4 -20.01 0.62 -10.65
C SER A 4 -18.49 0.73 -10.65
N THR A 5 -17.92 1.61 -11.49
CA THR A 5 -16.48 1.85 -11.58
C THR A 5 -15.90 2.35 -10.26
N LEU A 6 -16.58 3.29 -9.61
CA LEU A 6 -16.17 3.82 -8.32
C LEU A 6 -16.20 2.77 -7.21
N LEU A 7 -17.23 1.92 -7.22
CA LEU A 7 -17.36 0.82 -6.26
C LEU A 7 -16.24 -0.21 -6.45
N ASP A 8 -15.97 -0.63 -7.68
CA ASP A 8 -14.92 -1.60 -7.99
C ASP A 8 -13.54 -1.07 -7.58
N ALA A 9 -13.23 0.20 -7.90
CA ALA A 9 -12.00 0.85 -7.48
C ALA A 9 -11.92 0.96 -5.96
N HIS A 10 -13.03 1.26 -5.27
CA HIS A 10 -13.09 1.36 -3.82
C HIS A 10 -12.86 0.00 -3.13
N VAL A 11 -13.39 -1.10 -3.68
CA VAL A 11 -13.14 -2.46 -3.20
C VAL A 11 -11.65 -2.79 -3.29
N GLN A 12 -11.00 -2.48 -4.42
CA GLN A 12 -9.54 -2.69 -4.55
C GLN A 12 -8.75 -1.78 -3.61
N ALA A 13 -9.17 -0.53 -3.41
CA ALA A 13 -8.53 0.40 -2.47
C ALA A 13 -8.61 -0.11 -1.02
N LYS A 14 -9.76 -0.67 -0.60
CA LYS A 14 -9.91 -1.33 0.70
C LYS A 14 -9.04 -2.58 0.83
N ARG A 15 -8.96 -3.39 -0.22
CA ARG A 15 -8.06 -4.56 -0.24
C ARG A 15 -6.60 -4.14 -0.08
N ILE A 16 -6.18 -3.08 -0.76
CA ILE A 16 -4.84 -2.50 -0.60
C ILE A 16 -4.61 -2.03 0.84
N TYR A 17 -5.59 -1.37 1.46
CA TYR A 17 -5.49 -0.95 2.86
C TYR A 17 -5.22 -2.11 3.81
N ASN A 18 -5.98 -3.20 3.68
CA ASN A 18 -5.82 -4.37 4.54
C ASN A 18 -4.44 -5.00 4.37
N LEU A 19 -3.97 -5.14 3.13
CA LEU A 19 -2.65 -5.68 2.85
C LEU A 19 -1.53 -4.75 3.34
N LEU A 20 -1.70 -3.43 3.27
CA LEU A 20 -0.76 -2.47 3.87
C LEU A 20 -0.71 -2.64 5.40
N ASN A 21 -1.83 -2.92 6.05
CA ASN A 21 -1.83 -3.21 7.49
C ASN A 21 -1.08 -4.51 7.80
N GLU A 22 -1.25 -5.56 7.00
CA GLU A 22 -0.46 -6.80 7.15
C GLU A 22 1.04 -6.52 6.99
N VAL A 23 1.43 -5.73 5.98
CA VAL A 23 2.84 -5.33 5.82
C VAL A 23 3.34 -4.54 7.03
N MET A 24 2.55 -3.59 7.53
CA MET A 24 2.89 -2.80 8.72
C MET A 24 3.09 -3.68 9.94
N ASP A 25 2.17 -4.62 10.19
CA ASP A 25 2.22 -5.53 11.33
C ASP A 25 3.49 -6.39 11.30
N VAL A 26 3.77 -7.05 10.16
CA VAL A 26 5.01 -7.83 9.99
C VAL A 26 6.24 -6.94 10.14
N SER A 27 6.21 -5.70 9.63
CA SER A 27 7.34 -4.77 9.76
C SER A 27 7.59 -4.38 11.22
N ARG A 28 6.55 -4.24 12.05
CA ARG A 28 6.69 -4.01 13.50
C ARG A 28 7.26 -5.23 14.21
N GLN A 29 6.76 -6.42 13.90
CA GLN A 29 7.31 -7.66 14.44
C GLN A 29 8.80 -7.84 14.08
N MET A 30 9.20 -7.43 12.86
CA MET A 30 10.60 -7.42 12.46
C MET A 30 11.42 -6.45 13.33
N ALA A 31 10.91 -5.25 13.61
CA ALA A 31 11.59 -4.28 14.48
C ALA A 31 11.85 -4.86 15.88
N GLU A 32 10.83 -5.49 16.46
CA GLU A 32 10.94 -6.12 17.77
C GLU A 32 11.90 -7.31 17.77
N ALA A 33 11.88 -8.15 16.74
CA ALA A 33 12.81 -9.27 16.60
C ALA A 33 14.27 -8.78 16.46
N MET A 34 14.48 -7.67 15.75
CA MET A 34 15.79 -7.02 15.66
C MET A 34 16.26 -6.47 17.01
N ASP A 35 15.39 -5.83 17.77
CA ASP A 35 15.74 -5.31 19.09
C ASP A 35 16.08 -6.45 20.07
N ARG A 36 15.53 -7.66 19.87
CA ARG A 36 15.89 -8.89 20.59
C ARG A 36 17.08 -9.67 20.02
N ASN A 37 17.67 -9.22 18.90
CA ASN A 37 18.70 -9.94 18.13
C ASN A 37 18.28 -11.37 17.70
N ASP A 38 17.00 -11.62 17.47
CA ASP A 38 16.47 -12.92 17.07
C ASP A 38 16.56 -13.10 15.53
N GLN A 39 17.70 -13.60 15.07
CA GLN A 39 17.97 -13.80 13.64
C GLN A 39 17.05 -14.82 12.98
N VAL A 40 16.60 -15.84 13.71
CA VAL A 40 15.71 -16.88 13.17
C VAL A 40 14.32 -16.29 12.92
N ALA A 41 13.79 -15.52 13.88
CA ALA A 41 12.53 -14.81 13.71
C ALA A 41 12.60 -13.77 12.59
N ILE A 42 13.69 -13.01 12.48
CA ILE A 42 13.87 -12.04 11.38
C ILE A 42 13.77 -12.72 10.02
N GLN A 43 14.48 -13.84 9.81
CA GLN A 43 14.46 -14.55 8.53
C GLN A 43 13.06 -15.06 8.16
N MET A 44 12.32 -15.58 9.15
CA MET A 44 10.93 -16.01 8.96
C MET A 44 10.02 -14.83 8.61
N LEU A 45 10.13 -13.71 9.34
CA LEU A 45 9.31 -12.52 9.15
C LEU A 45 9.56 -11.84 7.79
N VAL A 46 10.79 -11.88 7.28
CA VAL A 46 11.09 -11.42 5.91
C VAL A 46 10.25 -12.20 4.89
N SER A 47 10.24 -13.53 4.97
CA SER A 47 9.43 -14.36 4.08
C SER A 47 7.93 -14.12 4.25
N MET A 48 7.45 -13.95 5.49
CA MET A 48 6.03 -13.62 5.75
C MET A 48 5.64 -12.26 5.16
N ARG A 49 6.56 -11.30 5.08
CA ARG A 49 6.31 -9.98 4.50
C ARG A 49 6.20 -10.03 2.97
N GLU A 50 6.81 -11.01 2.30
CA GLU A 50 6.77 -11.12 0.84
C GLU A 50 5.37 -11.41 0.31
N GLU A 51 4.58 -12.24 1.02
CA GLU A 51 3.23 -12.61 0.62
C GLU A 51 2.28 -11.40 0.49
N PRO A 52 2.08 -10.53 1.51
CA PRO A 52 1.22 -9.37 1.38
C PRO A 52 1.76 -8.36 0.37
N ILE A 53 3.08 -8.24 0.19
CA ILE A 53 3.67 -7.42 -0.88
C ILE A 53 3.31 -7.96 -2.26
N HIS A 54 3.35 -9.27 -2.45
CA HIS A 54 2.95 -9.89 -3.71
C HIS A 54 1.46 -9.63 -4.00
N LYS A 55 0.59 -9.82 -3.00
CA LYS A 55 -0.84 -9.52 -3.11
C LYS A 55 -1.10 -8.03 -3.39
N LEU A 56 -0.32 -7.11 -2.81
CA LEU A 56 -0.39 -5.67 -3.11
C LEU A 56 -0.09 -5.38 -4.58
N ARG A 57 0.95 -6.02 -5.14
CA ARG A 57 1.28 -5.88 -6.57
C ARG A 57 0.14 -6.38 -7.46
N GLN A 58 -0.50 -7.49 -7.10
CA GLN A 58 -1.67 -8.00 -7.83
C GLN A 58 -2.85 -7.03 -7.77
N ALA A 59 -3.21 -6.55 -6.56
CA ALA A 59 -4.32 -5.59 -6.41
C ALA A 59 -4.08 -4.29 -7.19
N ARG A 60 -2.84 -3.80 -7.21
CA ARG A 60 -2.47 -2.61 -8.00
C ARG A 60 -2.52 -2.87 -9.50
N ARG A 61 -2.20 -4.09 -9.94
CA ARG A 61 -2.33 -4.49 -11.35
C ARG A 61 -3.79 -4.51 -11.78
N VAL A 62 -4.69 -5.05 -10.96
CA VAL A 62 -6.14 -5.05 -11.23
C VAL A 62 -6.67 -3.63 -11.37
N LEU A 63 -6.29 -2.70 -10.47
CA LEU A 63 -6.67 -1.29 -10.60
C LEU A 63 -6.16 -0.64 -11.89
N LYS A 64 -4.93 -1.00 -12.31
CA LYS A 64 -4.36 -0.52 -13.56
C LYS A 64 -5.15 -1.02 -14.77
N GLU A 65 -5.47 -2.31 -14.81
CA GLU A 65 -6.26 -2.94 -15.88
C GLU A 65 -7.68 -2.38 -15.93
N GLN A 66 -8.32 -2.18 -14.77
CA GLN A 66 -9.63 -1.52 -14.67
C GLN A 66 -9.59 -0.12 -15.29
N ARG A 67 -8.56 0.68 -14.96
CA ARG A 67 -8.40 2.02 -15.53
C ARG A 67 -8.19 1.99 -17.05
N GLU A 68 -7.39 1.05 -17.55
CA GLU A 68 -7.09 0.92 -18.98
C GLU A 68 -8.31 0.53 -19.83
N ALA A 69 -9.33 -0.07 -19.20
CA ALA A 69 -10.60 -0.40 -19.84
C ALA A 69 -11.62 0.76 -19.86
N LEU A 70 -11.32 1.90 -19.23
CA LEU A 70 -12.22 3.06 -19.16
C LEU A 70 -11.95 4.06 -20.28
N GLU A 71 -12.98 4.84 -20.61
CA GLU A 71 -12.85 6.00 -21.49
C GLU A 71 -11.79 6.99 -20.96
N PRO A 72 -11.05 7.68 -21.85
CA PRO A 72 -9.89 8.49 -21.48
C PRO A 72 -10.15 9.53 -20.38
N GLU A 73 -11.31 10.18 -20.39
CA GLU A 73 -11.69 11.18 -19.38
C GLU A 73 -11.92 10.53 -18.01
N THR A 74 -12.67 9.42 -17.98
CA THR A 74 -12.94 8.64 -16.77
C THR A 74 -11.64 8.04 -16.21
N ALA A 75 -10.77 7.51 -17.08
CA ALA A 75 -9.47 6.96 -16.69
C ALA A 75 -8.54 8.03 -16.08
N ARG A 76 -8.55 9.25 -16.62
CA ARG A 76 -7.83 10.40 -16.06
C ARG A 76 -8.36 10.74 -14.68
N ARG A 77 -9.67 10.90 -14.53
CA ARG A 77 -10.29 11.25 -13.24
C ARG A 77 -10.02 10.18 -12.17
N LEU A 78 -10.15 8.91 -12.52
CA LEU A 78 -9.80 7.81 -11.60
C LEU A 78 -8.32 7.85 -11.20
N THR A 79 -7.41 8.18 -12.13
CA THR A 79 -5.98 8.33 -11.82
C THR A 79 -5.72 9.44 -10.82
N GLN A 80 -6.39 10.59 -10.96
CA GLN A 80 -6.29 11.71 -10.03
C GLN A 80 -6.69 11.27 -8.61
N LEU A 81 -7.84 10.62 -8.47
CA LEU A 81 -8.30 10.09 -7.18
C LEU A 81 -7.32 9.07 -6.59
N LEU A 82 -6.82 8.12 -7.40
CA LEU A 82 -5.84 7.12 -6.96
C LEU A 82 -4.48 7.74 -6.59
N ASN A 83 -4.15 8.90 -7.14
CA ASN A 83 -2.97 9.69 -6.77
C ASN A 83 -3.19 10.52 -5.49
N GLY A 84 -4.41 10.56 -4.96
CA GLY A 84 -4.75 11.25 -3.72
C GLY A 84 -5.27 12.67 -3.93
N GLU A 85 -5.74 13.01 -5.13
CA GLU A 85 -6.52 14.24 -5.32
C GLU A 85 -7.88 14.16 -4.62
N GLU A 86 -8.45 15.34 -4.34
CA GLU A 86 -9.73 15.45 -3.64
C GLU A 86 -10.91 15.01 -4.50
N ALA A 87 -11.96 14.55 -3.84
CA ALA A 87 -13.23 14.23 -4.48
C ALA A 87 -13.90 15.52 -4.99
N GLU A 88 -14.35 15.51 -6.24
CA GLU A 88 -15.12 16.60 -6.84
C GLU A 88 -16.63 16.36 -6.69
N THR A 89 -17.02 15.09 -6.48
CA THR A 89 -18.41 14.70 -6.27
C THR A 89 -18.57 13.86 -5.02
N GLU A 90 -19.76 13.88 -4.42
CA GLU A 90 -20.07 13.06 -3.23
C GLU A 90 -19.87 11.55 -3.48
N ALA A 91 -20.09 11.09 -4.72
CA ALA A 91 -19.88 9.70 -5.11
C ALA A 91 -18.40 9.28 -5.06
N GLU A 92 -17.46 10.22 -5.25
CA GLU A 92 -16.02 9.97 -5.20
C GLU A 92 -15.47 9.99 -3.77
N ALA A 93 -16.17 10.64 -2.83
CA ALA A 93 -15.68 10.86 -1.47
C ALA A 93 -15.24 9.58 -0.74
N PRO A 94 -15.97 8.44 -0.82
CA PRO A 94 -15.53 7.20 -0.18
C PRO A 94 -14.21 6.67 -0.75
N LEU A 95 -14.00 6.79 -2.06
CA LEU A 95 -12.76 6.36 -2.72
C LEU A 95 -11.61 7.29 -2.34
N ALA A 96 -11.80 8.61 -2.42
CA ALA A 96 -10.79 9.59 -2.04
C ALA A 96 -10.34 9.43 -0.58
N ALA A 97 -11.28 9.26 0.35
CA ALA A 97 -10.98 9.01 1.75
C ALA A 97 -10.15 7.74 1.97
N GLN A 98 -10.52 6.66 1.27
CA GLN A 98 -9.79 5.38 1.34
C GLN A 98 -8.38 5.49 0.77
N VAL A 99 -8.21 6.15 -0.38
CA VAL A 99 -6.87 6.39 -0.96
C VAL A 99 -6.02 7.24 -0.03
N GLY A 100 -6.59 8.27 0.58
CA GLY A 100 -5.91 9.08 1.60
C GLY A 100 -5.43 8.24 2.78
N ALA A 101 -6.27 7.32 3.28
CA ALA A 101 -5.88 6.38 4.33
C ALA A 101 -4.73 5.45 3.90
N ASN A 102 -4.80 4.91 2.69
CA ASN A 102 -3.74 4.06 2.12
C ASN A 102 -2.41 4.80 2.03
N ARG A 103 -2.42 6.05 1.58
CA ARG A 103 -1.21 6.88 1.44
C ARG A 103 -0.57 7.18 2.80
N ARG A 104 -1.37 7.55 3.80
CA ARG A 104 -0.88 7.79 5.17
C ARG A 104 -0.24 6.53 5.76
N LEU A 105 -0.89 5.37 5.59
CA LEU A 105 -0.35 4.11 6.08
C LEU A 105 0.94 3.72 5.34
N LEU A 106 0.97 3.88 4.02
CA LEU A 106 2.18 3.62 3.22
C LEU A 106 3.36 4.50 3.67
N ALA A 107 3.12 5.79 3.95
CA ALA A 107 4.15 6.69 4.46
C ALA A 107 4.75 6.16 5.79
N GLN A 108 3.91 5.74 6.73
CA GLN A 108 4.37 5.14 7.99
C GLN A 108 5.16 3.83 7.76
N ILE A 109 4.74 3.00 6.81
CA ILE A 109 5.48 1.78 6.46
C ILE A 109 6.87 2.13 5.92
N LEU A 110 6.97 3.13 5.06
CA LEU A 110 8.26 3.57 4.48
C LEU A 110 9.20 4.13 5.54
N GLU A 111 8.69 4.91 6.49
CA GLU A 111 9.46 5.41 7.64
C GLU A 111 10.02 4.23 8.46
N LEU A 112 9.17 3.25 8.80
CA LEU A 112 9.61 2.06 9.53
C LEU A 112 10.62 1.23 8.72
N ASP A 113 10.38 1.04 7.43
CA ASP A 113 11.28 0.31 6.54
C ASP A 113 12.66 0.95 6.48
N GLN A 114 12.74 2.29 6.43
CA GLN A 114 14.00 3.02 6.48
C GLN A 114 14.76 2.76 7.79
N VAL A 115 14.07 2.77 8.94
CA VAL A 115 14.69 2.47 10.24
C VAL A 115 15.19 1.02 10.28
N LEU A 116 14.37 0.06 9.86
CA LEU A 116 14.72 -1.36 9.81
C LEU A 116 15.93 -1.61 8.91
N ASN A 117 15.92 -1.03 7.71
CA ASN A 117 16.97 -1.22 6.73
C ASN A 117 18.31 -0.67 7.24
N ARG A 118 18.32 0.52 7.85
CA ARG A 118 19.51 1.10 8.49
C ARG A 118 20.02 0.25 9.65
N LYS A 119 19.15 -0.25 10.52
CA LYS A 119 19.55 -1.15 11.61
C LYS A 119 20.16 -2.46 11.09
N MET A 120 19.60 -3.03 10.02
CA MET A 120 20.01 -4.34 9.50
C MET A 120 21.28 -4.29 8.66
N THR A 121 21.44 -3.23 7.86
CA THR A 121 22.50 -3.15 6.84
C THR A 121 23.57 -2.08 7.12
N ARG A 122 23.32 -1.21 8.11
CA ARG A 122 24.20 -0.09 8.49
C ARG A 122 24.60 0.75 7.27
N GLU A 123 25.87 0.75 6.91
CA GLU A 123 26.44 1.50 5.79
C GLU A 123 25.96 1.00 4.42
N LYS A 124 25.40 -0.21 4.34
CA LYS A 124 24.83 -0.79 3.12
C LYS A 124 23.34 -0.51 2.96
N SER A 125 22.83 0.52 3.66
CA SER A 125 21.42 0.88 3.56
C SER A 125 21.06 1.29 2.14
N VAL A 126 19.92 0.79 1.67
CA VAL A 126 19.35 1.19 0.37
C VAL A 126 18.84 2.64 0.44
N TYR A 127 18.52 3.11 1.65
CA TYR A 127 18.16 4.49 1.93
C TYR A 127 19.43 5.28 2.24
N LYS A 128 19.93 6.04 1.25
CA LYS A 128 21.02 7.00 1.43
C LYS A 128 20.60 8.14 2.36
#